data_AF-A0A968DSU6-F1
#
_entry.id   AF-A0A968DSU6-F1
#
_cell.length_a   1.000
_cell.length_b   1.000
_cell.length_c   1.000
_cell.angle_alpha   90.00
_cell.angle_beta   90.00
_cell.angle_gamma   90.00
#
_symmetry.space_group_name_H-M   'P 1'
#
loop_
_entity.id
_entity.type
_entity.pdbx_description
1 polymer ?
#
loop_
_entity_poly.entity_id
_entity_poly.type
_entity_poly.pdbx_seq_one_letter_code
_entity_poly.pdbx_strand_id
1 'polypeptide(L)'
;EHKYQSLLEQILRIVPEPQIAYISLGVVRFTKDVYHEFSKNYPRSQLLAAEFVKSFDNKIRYNRPQRMYILKTVRDLCYRVGIQKEKVYLCMEKEQI
;
A
#
# COMPACT_ATOMS: atom_id res chain seq x y z
N GLU A 1 6.63 1.88 9.81
CA GLU A 1 7.53 2.61 8.91
C GLU A 1 8.90 1.95 8.75
N HIS A 2 9.65 1.69 9.82
CA HIS A 2 10.99 1.06 9.76
C HIS A 2 11.08 -0.22 8.91
N LYS A 3 10.10 -1.13 9.02
CA LYS A 3 10.07 -2.36 8.20
C LYS A 3 9.96 -2.06 6.70
N TYR A 4 9.19 -1.04 6.31
CA TYR A 4 9.10 -0.61 4.90
C TYR A 4 10.40 0.02 4.42
N GLN A 5 11.05 0.84 5.26
CA GLN A 5 12.35 1.41 4.93
C GLN A 5 13.39 0.32 4.67
N SER A 6 13.51 -0.64 5.60
CA SER A 6 14.46 -1.74 5.49
C SER A 6 14.19 -2.60 4.26
N LEU A 7 12.91 -2.86 3.94
CA LEU A 7 12.54 -3.57 2.71
C LEU A 7 12.98 -2.80 1.45
N LEU A 8 12.77 -1.50 1.40
CA LEU A 8 13.17 -0.67 0.25
C LEU A 8 14.70 -0.64 0.08
N GLU A 9 15.45 -0.51 1.18
CA GLU A 9 16.92 -0.60 1.15
C GLU A 9 17.40 -1.97 0.66
N GLN A 10 16.74 -3.07 1.07
CA GLN A 10 17.06 -4.41 0.58
C GLN A 10 16.77 -4.56 -0.93
N ILE A 11 15.63 -4.03 -1.39
CA ILE A 11 15.29 -4.01 -2.82
C ILE A 11 16.38 -3.27 -3.60
N LEU A 12 16.81 -2.09 -3.16
CA LEU A 12 17.82 -1.29 -3.86
C LEU A 12 19.23 -1.91 -3.87
N ARG A 13 19.55 -2.79 -2.91
CA ARG A 13 20.79 -3.58 -2.95
C ARG A 13 20.78 -4.64 -4.05
N ILE A 14 19.61 -5.17 -4.39
CA ILE A 14 19.44 -6.22 -5.40
C ILE A 14 19.16 -5.61 -6.78
N VAL A 15 18.31 -4.60 -6.81
CA VAL A 15 17.87 -3.88 -8.01
C VAL A 15 18.15 -2.38 -7.81
N PRO A 16 19.32 -1.89 -8.24
CA PRO A 16 19.66 -0.48 -8.13
C PRO A 16 18.62 0.43 -8.78
N GLU A 17 18.44 1.63 -8.24
CA GLU A 17 17.44 2.61 -8.68
C GLU A 17 17.39 2.83 -10.22
N PRO A 18 18.52 2.91 -10.96
CA PRO A 18 18.48 3.10 -12.41
C PRO A 18 17.83 1.95 -13.19
N GLN A 19 17.77 0.75 -12.59
CA GLN A 19 17.15 -0.43 -13.20
C GLN A 19 15.65 -0.54 -12.88
N ILE A 20 15.15 0.28 -11.95
CA ILE A 20 13.73 0.32 -11.60
C ILE A 20 13.03 1.28 -12.58
N ALA A 21 12.06 0.76 -13.34
CA ALA A 21 11.25 1.58 -14.24
C ALA A 21 10.18 2.38 -13.46
N TYR A 22 9.44 1.72 -12.57
CA TYR A 22 8.45 2.35 -11.70
C TYR A 22 8.14 1.47 -10.48
N ILE A 23 7.64 2.08 -9.42
CA ILE A 23 7.12 1.46 -8.21
C ILE A 23 5.65 1.89 -8.06
N SER A 24 4.76 0.91 -8.17
CA SER A 24 3.32 1.11 -7.99
C SER A 24 2.93 0.79 -6.54
N LEU A 25 2.53 1.80 -5.78
CA LEU A 25 2.12 1.68 -4.39
C LEU A 25 0.62 1.47 -4.26
N GLY A 26 0.23 0.43 -3.52
CA GLY A 26 -1.16 0.09 -3.24
C GLY A 26 -1.37 -0.23 -1.76
N VAL A 27 -2.64 -0.21 -1.35
CA VAL A 27 -3.11 -0.61 -0.03
C VAL A 27 -4.10 -1.75 -0.15
N VAL A 28 -4.18 -2.61 0.86
CA VAL A 28 -5.05 -3.79 0.83
C VAL A 28 -6.51 -3.42 0.54
N ARG A 29 -7.12 -4.21 -0.34
CA ARG A 29 -8.52 -4.13 -0.74
C ARG A 29 -9.06 -5.54 -0.92
N PHE A 30 -10.26 -5.79 -0.43
CA PHE A 30 -10.95 -7.05 -0.59
C PHE A 30 -12.20 -6.88 -1.46
N THR A 31 -12.56 -7.93 -2.20
CA THR A 31 -13.96 -8.13 -2.59
C THR A 31 -14.74 -8.63 -1.38
N LYS A 32 -16.07 -8.51 -1.42
CA LYS A 32 -16.94 -8.92 -0.30
C LYS A 32 -16.70 -10.37 0.12
N ASP A 33 -16.69 -11.30 -0.84
CA ASP A 33 -16.59 -12.73 -0.54
C ASP A 33 -15.20 -13.11 -0.03
N VAL A 34 -14.14 -12.50 -0.58
CA VAL A 34 -12.77 -12.71 -0.08
C VAL A 34 -12.62 -12.18 1.35
N TYR A 35 -13.22 -11.04 1.69
CA TYR A 35 -13.20 -10.54 3.06
C TYR A 35 -13.95 -11.46 4.02
N HIS A 36 -15.08 -12.02 3.60
CA HIS A 36 -15.85 -12.97 4.38
C HIS A 36 -15.04 -14.23 4.71
N GLU A 37 -14.47 -14.87 3.67
CA GLU A 37 -13.64 -16.05 3.85
C GLU A 37 -12.35 -15.73 4.63
N PHE A 38 -11.73 -14.58 4.40
CA PHE A 38 -10.57 -14.12 5.17
C PHE A 38 -10.89 -14.00 6.66
N SER A 39 -12.03 -13.40 7.01
CA SER A 39 -12.45 -13.24 8.41
C SER A 39 -12.70 -14.59 9.09
N LYS A 40 -13.30 -15.54 8.36
CA LYS A 40 -13.59 -16.89 8.85
C LYS A 40 -12.33 -17.73 9.03
N ASN A 41 -11.41 -17.67 8.06
CA ASN A 41 -10.20 -18.49 8.05
C ASN A 41 -9.09 -17.93 8.94
N TYR A 42 -9.05 -16.61 9.14
CA TYR A 42 -8.02 -15.92 9.93
C TYR A 42 -8.61 -15.00 11.00
N PRO A 43 -9.46 -15.52 11.92
CA PRO A 43 -10.21 -14.70 12.87
C PRO A 43 -9.32 -13.93 13.86
N ARG A 44 -8.06 -14.37 14.05
CA ARG A 44 -7.07 -13.71 14.91
C ARG A 44 -6.15 -12.75 14.16
N SER A 45 -6.40 -12.52 12.87
CA SER A 45 -5.58 -11.58 12.09
C SER A 45 -5.76 -10.16 12.61
N GLN A 46 -4.66 -9.49 12.95
CA GLN A 46 -4.67 -8.08 13.35
C GLN A 46 -5.22 -7.16 12.26
N LEU A 47 -5.24 -7.64 11.00
CA LEU A 47 -5.81 -6.89 9.89
C LEU A 47 -7.33 -6.65 10.07
N LEU A 48 -8.03 -7.57 10.72
CA LEU A 48 -9.47 -7.46 11.01
C LEU A 48 -9.78 -6.38 12.06
N ALA A 49 -8.78 -5.91 12.82
CA ALA A 49 -8.95 -4.80 13.76
C ALA A 49 -8.97 -3.43 13.06
N ALA A 50 -8.63 -3.36 11.76
CA ALA A 50 -8.69 -2.12 11.01
C ALA A 50 -10.12 -1.72 10.66
N GLU A 51 -10.38 -0.41 10.64
CA GLU A 51 -11.67 0.16 10.22
C GLU A 51 -11.82 0.11 8.69
N PHE A 52 -12.24 -1.05 8.18
CA PHE A 52 -12.58 -1.19 6.77
C PHE A 52 -13.97 -0.62 6.47
N VAL A 53 -14.06 0.12 5.36
CA VAL A 53 -15.32 0.65 4.83
C VAL A 53 -15.71 -0.09 3.55
N LYS A 54 -17.00 -0.38 3.41
CA LYS A 54 -17.58 -0.85 2.16
C LYS A 54 -17.77 0.34 1.23
N SER A 55 -17.23 0.26 0.02
CA SER A 55 -17.37 1.32 -0.97
C SER A 55 -18.48 1.05 -1.99
N PHE A 56 -18.75 2.03 -2.86
CA PHE A 56 -19.81 1.99 -3.87
C PHE A 56 -19.64 0.83 -4.87
N ASP A 57 -18.41 0.36 -5.09
CA ASP A 57 -18.08 -0.78 -5.94
C ASP A 57 -18.11 -2.13 -5.20
N ASN A 58 -18.77 -2.18 -4.03
CA ASN A 58 -18.84 -3.34 -3.12
C ASN A 58 -17.49 -3.85 -2.59
N LYS A 59 -16.39 -3.12 -2.80
CA LYS A 59 -15.09 -3.48 -2.25
C LYS A 59 -14.91 -2.95 -0.84
N ILE A 60 -14.17 -3.73 -0.05
CA ILE A 60 -13.85 -3.44 1.35
C ILE A 60 -12.41 -2.94 1.39
N ARG A 61 -12.21 -1.72 1.90
CA ARG A 61 -10.93 -1.00 1.88
C ARG A 61 -10.81 -0.10 3.10
N TYR A 62 -9.59 0.29 3.49
CA TYR A 62 -9.43 1.29 4.55
C TYR A 62 -10.17 2.59 4.19
N ASN A 63 -10.55 3.39 5.19
CA ASN A 63 -11.10 4.72 4.92
C ASN A 63 -10.08 5.61 4.18
N ARG A 64 -10.56 6.64 3.46
CA ARG A 64 -9.69 7.46 2.60
C ARG A 64 -8.52 8.10 3.37
N PRO A 65 -8.71 8.72 4.56
CA PRO A 65 -7.60 9.26 5.34
C PRO A 65 -6.51 8.24 5.64
N GLN A 66 -6.87 7.04 6.11
CA GLN A 66 -5.92 5.97 6.41
C GLN A 66 -5.17 5.48 5.16
N ARG A 67 -5.88 5.28 4.04
CA ARG A 67 -5.23 4.90 2.77
C ARG A 67 -4.19 5.94 2.34
N MET A 68 -4.57 7.21 2.38
CA MET A 68 -3.68 8.30 1.99
C MET A 68 -2.48 8.42 2.93
N TYR A 69 -2.67 8.22 4.23
CA TYR A 69 -1.58 8.17 5.19
C TYR A 69 -0.58 7.07 4.83
N ILE A 70 -1.05 5.82 4.68
CA ILE A 70 -0.18 4.69 4.33
C ILE A 70 0.58 4.94 3.01
N LEU A 71 -0.14 5.35 1.95
CA LEU A 71 0.45 5.60 0.64
C LEU A 71 1.51 6.71 0.68
N LYS A 72 1.21 7.85 1.32
CA LYS A 72 2.15 8.97 1.43
C LYS A 72 3.38 8.59 2.27
N THR A 73 3.18 7.90 3.39
CA THR A 73 4.28 7.43 4.24
C THR A 73 5.25 6.54 3.47
N VAL A 74 4.75 5.56 2.71
CA VAL A 74 5.61 4.65 1.92
C VAL A 74 6.24 5.36 0.73
N ARG A 75 5.53 6.26 0.07
CA ARG A 75 6.07 7.12 -0.99
C ARG A 75 7.25 7.96 -0.48
N ASP A 76 7.09 8.60 0.67
CA ASP A 76 8.13 9.44 1.26
C ASP A 76 9.33 8.60 1.72
N LEU A 77 9.10 7.33 2.11
CA LEU A 77 10.18 6.36 2.31
C LEU A 77 10.93 6.03 1.02
N CYS A 78 10.23 5.83 -0.10
CA CYS A 78 10.87 5.59 -1.40
C CYS A 78 11.82 6.75 -1.76
N TYR A 79 11.36 8.00 -1.57
CA TYR A 79 12.19 9.18 -1.84
C TYR A 79 13.40 9.26 -0.92
N ARG A 80 13.24 8.96 0.37
CA ARG A 80 14.33 8.96 1.34
C ARG A 80 15.43 7.95 1.02
N VAL A 81 15.09 6.80 0.44
CA VAL A 81 16.08 5.79 0.04
C VAL A 81 16.68 6.04 -1.36
N GLY A 82 16.30 7.13 -2.02
CA GLY A 82 16.91 7.58 -3.28
C GLY A 82 16.13 7.25 -4.56
N ILE A 83 14.90 6.72 -4.47
CA ILE A 83 14.07 6.48 -5.66
C ILE A 83 13.54 7.80 -6.21
N GLN A 84 13.68 8.01 -7.53
CA GLN A 84 13.18 9.21 -8.22
C GLN A 84 11.66 9.36 -8.09
N LYS A 85 11.17 10.59 -7.95
CA LYS A 85 9.76 10.86 -7.66
C LYS A 85 8.85 10.40 -8.80
N GLU A 86 9.32 10.59 -10.02
CA GLU A 86 8.65 10.29 -11.28
C GLU A 86 8.42 8.78 -11.48
N LYS A 87 9.17 7.96 -10.73
CA LYS A 87 9.04 6.50 -10.74
C LYS A 87 8.04 5.98 -9.71
N VAL A 88 7.54 6.79 -8.79
CA VAL A 88 6.63 6.33 -7.72
C VAL A 88 5.20 6.72 -8.04
N TYR A 89 4.34 5.72 -8.23
CA TYR A 89 2.93 5.89 -8.59
C TYR A 89 1.99 5.35 -7.50
N LEU A 90 0.89 6.05 -7.22
CA LEU A 90 -0.14 5.59 -6.27
C LEU A 90 -1.29 4.89 -7.04
N CYS A 91 -1.27 3.55 -7.08
CA CYS A 91 -2.09 2.72 -7.98
C CYS A 91 -3.60 2.86 -7.83
N MET A 92 -4.07 3.22 -6.64
CA MET A 92 -5.49 3.18 -6.29
C MET A 92 -6.08 4.55 -5.96
N GLU A 93 -5.31 5.61 -6.16
CA GLU A 93 -5.76 6.97 -5.89
C GLU A 93 -5.45 7.80 -7.14
N LYS A 94 -6.45 8.54 -7.66
CA LYS A 94 -6.16 9.52 -8.70
C LYS A 94 -5.28 10.60 -8.08
N GLU A 95 -4.19 10.98 -8.74
CA GLU A 95 -3.59 12.28 -8.50
C GLU A 95 -4.70 13.32 -8.71
N GLN A 96 -5.13 13.96 -7.63
CA GLN A 96 -5.78 15.25 -7.76
C GLN A 96 -4.67 16.19 -8.22
N ILE A 97 -4.59 16.35 -9.54
CA ILE A 97 -4.07 17.58 -10.15
C ILE A 97 -5.02 18.70 -9.73
#